data_AF-S3HFR6-F1
#
_entry.id   AF-S3HFR6-F1
#
_cell.length_a   1.000
_cell.length_b   1.000
_cell.length_c   1.000
_cell.angle_alpha   90.00
_cell.angle_beta   90.00
_cell.angle_gamma   90.00
#
_symmetry.space_group_name_H-M   'P 1'
#
loop_
_entity.id
_entity.type
_entity.pdbx_description
1 polymer ?
#
loop_
_entity_poly.entity_id
_entity_poly.type
_entity_poly.pdbx_seq_one_letter_code
_entity_poly.pdbx_strand_id
1 'polypeptide(L)'
;MTSGANRADRNEGHKHGISEATFYNWKAKYGDMEVSEAKRLKALEGENTRLKKLLAEQMLDAAALRELLAKKWWGLPPSVKPSPI
;
A
#
# COMPACT_ATOMS: atom_id res chain seq x y z
N MET A 1 -36.39 -7.81 26.51
CA MET A 1 -35.27 -8.79 26.44
C MET A 1 -34.09 -8.11 25.76
N THR A 2 -33.23 -7.40 26.48
CA THR A 2 -31.98 -6.83 25.92
C THR A 2 -30.84 -7.12 26.88
N SER A 3 -30.42 -8.38 26.93
CA SER A 3 -29.24 -8.80 27.67
C SER A 3 -28.18 -9.20 26.66
N GLY A 4 -27.23 -8.29 26.44
CA GLY A 4 -26.10 -8.52 25.54
C GLY A 4 -24.98 -7.48 25.69
N ALA A 5 -24.85 -6.82 26.84
CA ALA A 5 -23.69 -5.99 27.14
C ALA A 5 -22.72 -6.79 28.02
N ASN A 6 -21.64 -7.27 27.39
CA ASN A 6 -20.60 -8.10 28.02
C ASN A 6 -19.97 -7.33 29.19
N ARG A 7 -19.84 -7.97 30.37
CA ARG A 7 -19.44 -7.31 31.64
C ARG A 7 -18.06 -6.64 31.62
N ALA A 8 -17.22 -6.94 30.63
CA ALA A 8 -15.89 -6.36 30.47
C ALA A 8 -15.95 -4.85 30.13
N ASP A 9 -16.80 -4.46 29.17
CA ASP A 9 -16.95 -3.09 28.68
C ASP A 9 -17.39 -2.11 29.80
N ARG A 10 -18.23 -2.63 30.70
CA ARG A 10 -18.78 -1.89 31.85
C ARG A 10 -17.72 -1.40 32.84
N ASN A 11 -16.54 -2.03 32.87
CA ASN A 11 -15.54 -1.82 33.92
C ASN A 11 -14.35 -0.95 33.47
N GLU A 12 -14.27 -0.57 32.19
CA GLU A 12 -13.21 0.31 31.67
C GLU A 12 -13.51 1.80 31.84
N GLY A 13 -14.77 2.23 31.70
CA GLY A 13 -15.19 3.63 31.82
C GLY A 13 -14.94 4.25 33.21
N HIS A 14 -15.15 3.46 34.27
CA HIS A 14 -14.89 3.88 35.65
C HIS A 14 -13.41 4.14 35.95
N LYS A 15 -12.48 3.47 35.25
CA LYS A 15 -11.03 3.64 35.46
C LYS A 15 -10.49 4.93 34.85
N HIS A 16 -11.22 5.53 33.90
CA HIS A 16 -10.79 6.71 33.14
C HIS A 16 -11.72 7.92 33.35
N GLY A 17 -12.73 7.81 34.21
CA GLY A 17 -13.71 8.88 34.46
C GLY A 17 -14.65 9.17 33.27
N ILE A 18 -14.74 8.25 32.32
CA ILE A 18 -15.52 8.41 31.09
C ILE A 18 -16.81 7.60 31.23
N SER A 19 -17.96 8.26 31.03
CA SER A 19 -19.25 7.57 31.07
C SER A 19 -19.40 6.60 29.89
N GLU A 20 -20.13 5.50 30.08
CA GLU A 20 -20.42 4.53 29.01
C GLU A 20 -21.06 5.20 27.78
N ALA A 21 -21.97 6.16 28.01
CA ALA A 21 -22.59 6.92 26.93
C ALA A 21 -21.56 7.69 26.09
N THR A 22 -20.54 8.27 26.74
CA THR A 22 -19.44 8.95 26.05
C THR A 22 -18.58 7.96 25.26
N PHE A 23 -18.29 6.79 25.82
CA PHE A 23 -17.53 5.73 25.15
C PHE A 23 -18.23 5.21 23.90
N TYR A 24 -19.53 4.87 23.99
CA TYR A 24 -20.31 4.41 22.84
C TYR A 24 -20.46 5.50 21.76
N ASN A 25 -20.58 6.77 22.13
CA ASN A 25 -20.60 7.88 21.16
C ASN A 25 -19.29 7.99 20.39
N TRP A 26 -18.14 7.83 21.06
CA TRP A 26 -16.84 7.85 20.36
C TRP A 26 -16.64 6.62 19.50
N LYS A 27 -17.05 5.44 19.98
CA LYS A 27 -17.01 4.20 19.21
C LYS A 27 -17.87 4.28 17.95
N ALA A 28 -19.06 4.86 18.04
CA ALA A 28 -19.94 5.07 16.88
C ALA A 28 -19.36 6.09 15.89
N LYS A 29 -18.70 7.14 16.39
CA LYS A 29 -18.16 8.22 15.54
C LYS A 29 -16.83 7.87 14.87
N TYR A 30 -15.97 7.11 15.55
CA TYR A 30 -14.58 6.89 15.13
C TYR A 30 -14.22 5.42 14.88
N GLY A 31 -14.98 4.47 15.42
CA GLY A 31 -14.68 3.03 15.29
C GLY A 31 -14.74 2.55 13.84
N ASP A 32 -15.77 2.93 13.09
CA ASP A 32 -15.88 2.56 11.68
C ASP A 32 -14.85 3.27 10.79
N MET A 33 -14.48 4.50 11.18
CA MET A 33 -13.47 5.29 10.48
C MET A 33 -12.09 4.65 10.57
N GLU A 34 -11.67 4.23 11.77
CA GLU A 34 -10.40 3.53 11.98
C GLU A 34 -10.32 2.24 11.14
N VAL A 35 -11.40 1.45 11.14
CA VAL A 35 -11.49 0.21 10.35
C VAL A 35 -11.43 0.49 8.85
N SER A 36 -12.06 1.56 8.37
CA SER A 36 -12.01 1.93 6.95
C SER A 36 -10.62 2.39 6.50
N GLU A 37 -9.92 3.17 7.33
CA GLU A 37 -8.57 3.65 7.02
C GLU A 37 -7.55 2.51 7.06
N ALA A 38 -7.66 1.59 8.03
CA ALA A 38 -6.83 0.37 8.07
C ALA A 38 -7.02 -0.51 6.82
N LYS A 39 -8.27 -0.68 6.35
CA LYS A 39 -8.56 -1.40 5.10
C LYS A 39 -7.96 -0.70 3.87
N ARG A 40 -8.08 0.63 3.81
CA ARG A 40 -7.53 1.45 2.73
C ARG A 40 -6.00 1.38 2.70
N LEU A 41 -5.34 1.45 3.85
CA LEU A 41 -3.89 1.30 3.97
C LEU A 41 -3.43 -0.05 3.43
N LYS A 42 -4.08 -1.15 3.86
CA LYS A 42 -3.75 -2.49 3.37
C LYS A 42 -3.92 -2.63 1.86
N ALA A 43 -4.96 -2.01 1.28
CA ALA A 43 -5.17 -1.99 -0.17
C ALA A 43 -4.06 -1.22 -0.90
N LEU A 44 -3.67 -0.05 -0.38
CA LEU A 44 -2.58 0.76 -0.94
C LEU A 44 -1.22 0.07 -0.86
N GLU A 45 -0.94 -0.63 0.25
CA GLU A 45 0.27 -1.45 0.39
C GLU A 45 0.32 -2.59 -0.64
N GLY A 46 -0.80 -3.24 -0.88
CA GLY A 46 -0.93 -4.28 -1.90
C GLY A 46 -0.68 -3.74 -3.31
N GLU A 47 -1.30 -2.61 -3.65
CA GLU A 47 -1.11 -1.98 -4.95
C GLU A 47 0.33 -1.49 -5.13
N ASN A 48 0.93 -0.87 -4.12
CA ASN A 48 2.33 -0.42 -4.16
C ASN A 48 3.28 -1.59 -4.43
N THR A 49 3.04 -2.73 -3.79
CA THR A 49 3.82 -3.96 -3.99
C THR A 49 3.71 -4.46 -5.42
N ARG A 50 2.48 -4.51 -5.97
CA ARG A 50 2.22 -4.89 -7.36
C ARG A 50 2.93 -3.95 -8.34
N LEU A 51 2.81 -2.64 -8.13
CA LEU A 51 3.41 -1.63 -9.00
C LEU A 51 4.94 -1.70 -8.98
N LYS A 52 5.56 -1.88 -7.81
CA LYS A 52 7.01 -2.05 -7.70
C LYS A 52 7.50 -3.28 -8.46
N LYS A 53 6.75 -4.40 -8.39
CA LYS A 53 7.07 -5.61 -9.15
C LYS A 53 7.02 -5.35 -10.66
N LEU A 54 5.94 -4.76 -11.16
CA LEU A 54 5.79 -4.44 -12.58
C LEU A 54 6.89 -3.47 -13.05
N LEU A 55 7.22 -2.47 -12.24
CA LEU A 55 8.29 -1.53 -12.57
C LEU A 55 9.64 -2.24 -12.67
N ALA A 56 9.96 -3.13 -11.74
CA ALA A 56 11.19 -3.91 -11.78
C ALA A 56 11.26 -4.80 -13.02
N GLU A 57 10.18 -5.48 -13.38
CA GLU A 57 10.08 -6.29 -14.61
C GLU A 57 10.32 -5.43 -15.86
N GLN A 58 9.65 -4.27 -15.97
CA GLN A 58 9.85 -3.36 -17.09
C GLN A 58 11.28 -2.79 -17.16
N MET A 59 11.89 -2.50 -16.02
CA MET A 59 13.29 -2.04 -15.98
C MET A 59 14.26 -3.13 -16.44
N LEU A 60 13.99 -4.39 -16.10
CA LEU A 60 14.79 -5.53 -16.58
C LEU A 60 14.66 -5.70 -18.10
N ASP A 61 13.44 -5.65 -18.64
CA ASP A 61 13.20 -5.72 -20.08
C ASP A 61 13.89 -4.58 -20.83
N ALA A 62 13.78 -3.35 -20.31
CA ALA A 62 14.44 -2.18 -20.89
C ALA A 62 15.97 -2.32 -20.86
N ALA A 63 16.54 -2.87 -19.77
CA ALA A 63 17.97 -3.12 -19.68
C ALA A 63 18.43 -4.18 -20.70
N ALA A 64 17.70 -5.29 -20.82
CA ALA A 64 17.98 -6.34 -21.80
C ALA A 64 17.94 -5.81 -23.24
N LEU A 65 16.92 -5.02 -23.58
CA LEU A 65 16.79 -4.39 -24.91
C LEU A 65 17.97 -3.44 -25.20
N ARG A 66 18.37 -2.62 -24.22
CA ARG A 66 19.53 -1.73 -24.36
C ARG A 66 20.81 -2.51 -24.61
N GLU A 67 21.02 -3.62 -23.91
CA GLU A 67 22.20 -4.48 -24.11
C GLU A 67 22.22 -5.10 -25.51
N LEU A 68 21.08 -5.62 -25.98
CA LEU A 68 20.97 -6.18 -27.33
C LEU A 68 21.23 -5.13 -28.42
N LEU A 69 20.69 -3.92 -28.26
CA LEU A 69 20.96 -2.81 -29.19
C LEU A 69 22.43 -2.40 -29.18
N ALA A 70 23.04 -2.30 -28.00
CA ALA A 70 24.47 -1.99 -27.86
C ALA A 70 25.36 -3.03 -28.57
N LYS A 71 25.08 -4.33 -28.37
CA LYS A 71 25.76 -5.43 -29.06
C LYS A 71 25.59 -5.35 -30.57
N LYS A 72 24.36 -5.08 -31.06
CA LYS A 72 24.08 -4.93 -32.50
C LYS A 72 24.89 -3.79 -33.12
N TRP A 73 24.97 -2.63 -32.46
CA TRP A 73 25.68 -1.47 -33.00
C TRP A 73 27.19 -1.65 -33.01
N TRP A 74 27.76 -2.39 -32.06
CA TRP A 74 29.19 -2.66 -32.06
C TRP A 74 29.63 -3.51 -33.26
N GLY A 75 28.77 -4.43 -33.71
CA GLY A 75 29.01 -5.29 -34.89
C GLY A 75 28.73 -4.64 -36.25
N LEU A 76 28.19 -3.42 -36.31
CA LEU A 76 27.94 -2.72 -37.57
C LEU A 76 29.23 -2.14 -38.18
N PRO A 77 29.34 -2.03 -39.52
CA PRO A 77 30.46 -1.33 -40.14
C PRO A 77 30.45 0.17 -39.77
N PRO A 78 31.62 0.84 -39.74
CA PRO A 78 31.75 2.22 -39.24
C PRO A 78 30.77 3.22 -39.88
N SER A 79 30.42 3.02 -41.15
CA SER A 79 29.57 3.92 -41.95
C SER A 79 28.09 3.95 -41.54
N VAL A 80 27.63 3.02 -40.70
CA VAL A 80 26.22 2.92 -40.22
C VAL A 80 26.10 3.02 -38.70
N LYS A 81 27.21 3.26 -37.99
CA LYS A 81 27.17 3.53 -36.56
C LYS A 81 26.61 4.95 -36.33
N PRO A 82 25.64 5.14 -35.41
CA PRO A 82 25.18 6.48 -35.06
C PRO A 82 26.34 7.27 -34.45
N SER A 83 26.53 8.52 -34.89
CA SER A 83 27.51 9.43 -34.29
C SER A 83 27.19 9.65 -32.80
N PRO A 84 28.18 9.61 -31.90
CA PRO A 84 27.96 10.06 -30.52
C PRO A 84 27.47 11.51 -30.55
N ILE A 85 26.40 11.80 -29.81
CA ILE A 85 25.95 13.17 -29.53
C ILE A 85 26.92 13.83 -28.56
#